data_AF-A0A848W3J1-F1
#
_entry.id   AF-A0A848W3J1-F1
#
_cell.length_a   1.000
_cell.length_b   1.000
_cell.length_c   1.000
_cell.angle_alpha   90.00
_cell.angle_beta   90.00
_cell.angle_gamma   90.00
#
_symmetry.space_group_name_H-M   'P 1'
#
loop_
_entity.id
_entity.type
_entity.pdbx_description
1 polymer ?
#
loop_
_entity_poly.entity_id
_entity_poly.type
_entity_poly.pdbx_seq_one_letter_code
_entity_poly.pdbx_strand_id
1 'polypeptide(L)'
;MLTRKQHQLLVFINQRLDETGVSPSFDEMKEALGLKSKSGIHRLITGLEEREFIRRLPHRARALEVLRLPDDVSVHSGQKFSPRVIEGGGSARKPETPNGDKSSVQLPLLGRIAAGT
;
A
#
# COMPACT_ATOMS: atom_id res chain seq x y z
N MET A 1 -10.61 -0.78 15.10
CA MET A 1 -9.52 -0.51 16.07
C MET A 1 -8.48 -1.62 16.00
N LEU A 2 -7.24 -1.29 15.64
CA LEU A 2 -6.14 -2.24 15.43
C LEU A 2 -5.32 -2.39 16.72
N THR A 3 -4.95 -3.62 17.09
CA THR A 3 -4.02 -3.80 18.23
C THR A 3 -2.59 -3.46 17.81
N ARG A 4 -1.73 -3.09 18.78
CA ARG A 4 -0.32 -2.75 18.50
C ARG A 4 0.41 -3.85 17.70
N LYS A 5 0.18 -5.12 18.03
CA LYS A 5 0.78 -6.25 17.31
C LYS A 5 0.21 -6.44 15.90
N GLN A 6 -1.10 -6.24 15.72
CA GLN A 6 -1.69 -6.29 14.38
C GLN A 6 -1.17 -5.16 13.49
N HIS A 7 -0.96 -3.96 14.05
CA HIS A 7 -0.35 -2.85 13.35
C HIS A 7 1.08 -3.17 12.91
N GLN A 8 1.92 -3.67 13.83
CA GLN A 8 3.29 -4.07 13.52
C GLN A 8 3.34 -5.15 12.43
N LEU A 9 2.45 -6.14 12.49
CA LEU A 9 2.34 -7.18 11.47
C LEU A 9 2.01 -6.59 10.09
N LEU A 10 1.06 -5.66 10.03
CA LEU A 10 0.64 -5.05 8.78
C LEU A 10 1.74 -4.19 8.15
N VAL A 11 2.44 -3.39 8.97
CA VAL A 11 3.59 -2.60 8.53
C VAL A 11 4.71 -3.51 8.00
N PHE A 12 5.00 -4.61 8.72
CA PHE A 12 6.01 -5.57 8.31
C PHE A 12 5.68 -6.24 6.97
N ILE A 13 4.42 -6.66 6.77
CA ILE A 13 3.98 -7.25 5.51
C ILE A 13 4.14 -6.23 4.36
N ASN A 14 3.73 -4.98 4.59
CA ASN A 14 3.85 -3.93 3.58
C ASN A 14 5.30 -3.68 3.18
N GLN A 15 6.18 -3.50 4.18
CA GLN A 15 7.60 -3.27 3.93
C GLN A 15 8.25 -4.43 3.15
N ARG A 16 7.90 -5.68 3.48
CA ARG A 16 8.41 -6.85 2.74
C ARG A 16 7.88 -6.90 1.30
N LEU A 17 6.64 -6.49 1.09
CA LEU A 17 6.05 -6.42 -0.24
C LEU A 17 6.73 -5.33 -1.09
N ASP A 18 7.05 -4.17 -0.50
CA ASP A 18 7.80 -3.09 -1.16
C ASP A 18 9.24 -3.50 -1.50
N GLU A 19 9.92 -4.24 -0.61
CA GLU A 19 11.32 -4.65 -0.79
C GLU A 19 11.48 -5.82 -1.78
N THR A 20 10.62 -6.83 -1.67
CA THR A 20 10.83 -8.12 -2.34
C THR A 20 9.75 -8.45 -3.38
N GLY A 21 8.65 -7.69 -3.40
CA GLY A 21 7.48 -7.97 -4.25
C GLY A 21 6.71 -9.23 -3.85
N VAL A 22 7.10 -9.91 -2.76
CA VAL A 22 6.49 -11.16 -2.30
C VAL A 22 6.02 -11.04 -0.85
N SER A 23 4.87 -11.64 -0.55
CA SER A 23 4.36 -11.71 0.82
C SER A 23 5.29 -12.57 1.68
N PRO A 24 5.62 -12.13 2.92
CA PRO A 24 6.38 -12.94 3.86
C PRO A 24 5.60 -14.20 4.27
N SER A 25 6.33 -15.22 4.68
CA SER A 25 5.77 -16.46 5.21
C SER A 25 5.29 -16.33 6.66
N PHE A 26 4.46 -17.27 7.10
CA PHE A 26 3.96 -17.32 8.49
C PHE A 26 5.08 -17.44 9.52
N ASP A 27 6.18 -18.12 9.17
CA ASP A 27 7.34 -18.26 10.05
C ASP A 27 8.17 -16.98 10.12
N GLU A 28 8.42 -16.29 8.99
CA GLU A 28 9.08 -14.98 8.99
C GLU A 28 8.29 -13.93 9.78
N MET A 29 6.96 -13.90 9.63
CA MET A 29 6.11 -12.99 10.39
C MET A 29 6.12 -13.29 11.89
N LYS A 30 6.20 -14.57 12.27
CA LYS A 30 6.32 -15.00 13.66
C LYS A 30 7.64 -14.54 14.26
N GLU A 31 8.75 -14.72 13.53
CA GLU A 31 10.09 -14.30 13.94
C GLU A 31 10.21 -12.78 14.07
N ALA A 32 9.71 -12.04 13.09
CA ALA A 32 9.71 -10.57 13.09
C ALA A 32 8.97 -9.97 14.30
N LEU A 33 7.88 -10.61 14.74
CA LEU A 33 7.10 -10.16 15.90
C LEU A 33 7.51 -10.81 17.23
N GLY A 34 8.55 -11.66 17.23
CA GLY A 34 9.02 -12.38 18.43
C GLY A 34 7.95 -13.27 19.06
N LEU A 35 7.08 -13.89 18.26
CA LEU A 35 6.02 -14.77 18.76
C LEU A 35 6.54 -16.18 19.03
N LYS A 36 6.09 -16.78 20.15
CA LYS A 36 6.50 -18.12 20.56
C LYS A 36 5.88 -19.25 19.72
N SER A 37 4.75 -19.00 19.05
CA SER A 37 4.00 -20.05 18.35
C SER A 37 3.31 -19.56 17.07
N LYS A 38 3.14 -20.48 16.12
CA LYS A 38 2.46 -20.23 14.84
C LYS A 38 0.98 -19.88 15.04
N SER A 39 0.31 -20.47 16.03
CA SER A 39 -1.08 -20.16 16.36
C SER A 39 -1.32 -18.67 16.67
N GLY A 40 -0.33 -18.01 17.30
CA GLY A 40 -0.39 -16.57 17.55
C GLY A 40 -0.50 -15.74 16.27
N ILE A 41 0.31 -16.05 15.25
CA ILE A 41 0.26 -15.31 13.99
C ILE A 41 -1.05 -15.58 13.23
N HIS A 42 -1.56 -16.82 13.28
CA HIS A 42 -2.85 -17.15 12.68
C HIS A 42 -3.99 -16.29 13.25
N ARG A 43 -4.04 -16.10 14.59
CA ARG A 43 -5.03 -15.21 15.21
C ARG A 43 -4.92 -13.77 14.74
N LEU A 44 -3.71 -13.25 14.60
CA LEU A 44 -3.50 -11.87 14.14
C LEU A 44 -3.92 -11.71 12.68
N ILE A 45 -3.56 -12.64 11.81
CA ILE A 45 -3.93 -12.64 10.38
C ILE A 45 -5.44 -12.75 10.22
N THR A 46 -6.12 -13.68 10.91
CA THR A 46 -7.58 -13.81 10.85
C THR A 46 -8.26 -12.51 11.27
N GLY A 47 -7.81 -11.87 12.36
CA GLY A 47 -8.38 -10.59 12.78
C GLY A 47 -8.06 -9.41 11.85
N LEU A 48 -7.01 -9.49 11.03
CA LEU A 48 -6.73 -8.51 9.97
C LEU A 48 -7.59 -8.77 8.72
N GLU A 49 -7.86 -10.04 8.43
CA GLU A 49 -8.68 -10.50 7.30
C GLU A 49 -10.16 -10.16 7.50
N GLU A 50 -10.71 -10.43 8.69
CA GLU A 50 -12.09 -10.07 9.08
C GLU A 50 -12.35 -8.55 9.00
N ARG A 51 -11.30 -7.75 9.08
CA ARG A 51 -11.35 -6.28 9.04
C ARG A 51 -10.93 -5.72 7.68
N GLU A 52 -10.73 -6.59 6.69
CA GLU A 52 -10.39 -6.25 5.31
C GLU A 52 -9.09 -5.43 5.14
N PHE A 53 -8.15 -5.52 6.09
CA PHE A 53 -6.81 -4.95 5.92
C PHE A 53 -5.94 -5.81 5.01
N ILE A 54 -6.13 -7.13 5.09
CA ILE A 54 -5.45 -8.12 4.27
C ILE A 54 -6.46 -9.08 3.67
N ARG A 55 -6.15 -9.64 2.52
CA ARG A 55 -6.94 -10.71 1.91
C ARG A 55 -6.05 -11.90 1.57
N ARG A 56 -6.57 -13.10 1.80
CA ARG A 56 -5.96 -14.34 1.33
C ARG A 56 -6.46 -14.66 -0.06
N LEU A 57 -5.53 -14.90 -0.99
CA LEU A 57 -5.86 -15.41 -2.31
C LEU A 57 -6.08 -16.94 -2.21
N PRO A 58 -7.25 -17.45 -2.64
CA PRO A 58 -7.52 -18.88 -2.61
C PRO A 58 -6.56 -19.63 -3.53
N HIS A 59 -6.23 -20.87 -3.16
CA HIS A 59 -5.37 -21.79 -3.92
C HIS A 59 -3.92 -21.34 -4.13
N ARG A 60 -3.43 -20.31 -3.42
CA ARG A 60 -2.03 -19.88 -3.46
C ARG A 60 -1.39 -19.88 -2.08
N ALA A 61 -0.29 -20.60 -1.95
CA ALA A 61 0.60 -20.44 -0.80
C ALA A 61 1.29 -19.06 -0.90
N ARG A 62 1.41 -18.35 0.23
CA ARG A 62 2.09 -17.03 0.32
C ARG A 62 1.49 -15.92 -0.54
N ALA A 63 0.17 -15.89 -0.64
CA ALA A 63 -0.54 -14.85 -1.38
C ALA A 63 -1.43 -14.05 -0.41
N LEU A 64 -0.79 -13.22 0.41
CA LEU A 64 -1.45 -12.18 1.18
C LEU A 64 -1.36 -10.88 0.39
N GLU A 65 -2.51 -10.27 0.15
CA GLU A 65 -2.62 -8.95 -0.46
C GLU A 65 -2.97 -7.93 0.64
N VAL A 66 -2.21 -6.85 0.72
CA VAL A 66 -2.50 -5.72 1.62
C VAL A 66 -3.48 -4.80 0.90
N LEU A 67 -4.74 -4.77 1.36
CA LEU A 67 -5.81 -4.00 0.72
C LEU A 67 -5.88 -2.57 1.23
N ARG A 68 -5.58 -2.37 2.52
CA ARG A 68 -5.54 -1.04 3.15
C ARG A 68 -4.43 -0.96 4.17
N LEU A 69 -3.70 0.15 4.13
CA LEU A 69 -2.87 0.58 5.23
C LEU A 69 -3.75 1.36 6.25
N PRO A 70 -3.49 1.25 7.56
CA PRO A 70 -4.23 2.01 8.57
C PRO A 70 -4.14 3.50 8.29
N ASP A 71 -5.20 4.25 8.58
CA ASP A 71 -5.27 5.70 8.37
C ASP A 71 -4.09 6.45 9.04
N ASP A 72 -3.55 5.90 10.14
CA ASP A 72 -2.38 6.40 10.87
C ASP A 72 -1.06 6.43 10.07
N VAL A 73 -0.93 5.66 8.98
CA VAL A 73 0.25 5.70 8.08
C VAL A 73 0.00 6.47 6.79
N SER A 74 -1.21 7.00 6.58
CA SER A 74 -1.58 7.81 5.41
C SER A 74 -1.09 9.27 5.49
N VAL A 75 -0.07 9.57 6.29
CA VAL A 75 0.46 10.94 6.37
C VAL A 75 1.32 11.34 5.17
N HIS A 76 1.76 10.40 4.31
CA HIS A 76 2.77 10.71 3.27
C HIS A 76 2.60 10.06 1.89
N SER A 77 1.39 9.89 1.39
CA SER A 77 1.22 9.47 -0.02
C SER A 77 -0.06 10.01 -0.65
N GLY A 78 -0.10 11.33 -0.85
CA GLY A 78 -0.90 11.87 -1.96
C GLY A 78 -1.60 13.21 -1.78
N GLN A 79 -1.82 13.68 -0.54
CA GLN A 79 -2.39 15.02 -0.35
C GLN A 79 -1.30 15.99 0.11
N LYS A 80 -0.79 16.77 -0.85
CA LYS A 80 0.02 17.97 -0.60
C LYS A 80 -0.78 18.93 0.29
N PHE A 81 -0.60 18.83 1.60
CA PHE A 81 -1.02 19.89 2.50
C PHE A 81 -0.19 21.13 2.18
N SER A 82 -0.76 22.04 1.39
CA SER A 82 -0.17 23.31 1.01
C SER A 82 -0.92 24.40 1.79
N PRO A 83 -0.53 24.72 3.04
CA PRO A 83 -1.19 25.75 3.80
C PRO A 83 -0.92 27.09 3.11
N ARG A 84 -1.93 27.61 2.40
CA ARG A 84 -1.86 28.92 1.76
C ARG A 84 -2.16 29.98 2.80
N VAL A 85 -1.11 30.49 3.45
CA VAL A 85 -1.22 31.68 4.31
C VAL A 85 -1.46 32.89 3.40
N ILE A 86 -2.61 33.53 3.54
CA ILE A 86 -2.96 34.77 2.84
C ILE A 86 -2.53 35.91 3.78
N GLU A 87 -1.30 36.37 3.68
CA GLU A 87 -0.93 37.66 4.27
C GLU A 87 -1.65 38.76 3.48
N GLY A 88 -2.50 39.51 4.17
CA GLY A 88 -3.35 40.54 3.58
C GLY A 88 -2.55 41.58 2.82
N GLY A 89 -2.61 41.52 1.49
CA GLY A 89 -2.04 42.50 0.58
C GLY A 89 -2.59 42.28 -0.83
N GLY A 90 -3.58 43.07 -1.21
CA GLY A 90 -4.39 42.86 -2.41
C GLY A 90 -3.60 42.90 -3.73
N SER A 91 -3.84 41.90 -4.58
CA SER A 91 -3.94 42.07 -6.02
C SER A 91 -4.58 40.84 -6.64
N ALA A 92 -5.77 41.04 -7.20
CA ALA A 92 -6.47 40.04 -7.99
C ALA A 92 -5.63 39.67 -9.21
N ARG A 93 -5.14 38.42 -9.26
CA ARG A 93 -4.67 37.79 -10.49
C ARG A 93 -5.60 36.63 -10.85
N LYS A 94 -5.97 36.68 -12.13
CA LYS A 94 -7.00 35.96 -12.91
C LYS A 94 -6.99 34.43 -12.70
N PRO A 95 -8.15 33.73 -12.83
CA PRO A 95 -8.20 32.28 -12.72
C PRO A 95 -7.66 31.62 -13.98
N GLU A 96 -6.64 30.77 -13.83
CA GLU A 96 -6.16 29.85 -14.85
C GLU A 96 -6.62 28.45 -14.43
N THR A 97 -7.52 27.86 -15.19
CA THR A 97 -7.99 26.48 -15.03
C THR A 97 -6.86 25.50 -15.36
N PRO A 98 -6.46 24.58 -14.46
CA PRO A 98 -5.71 23.41 -14.88
C PRO A 98 -6.71 22.35 -15.31
N ASN A 99 -6.87 22.26 -16.63
CA ASN A 99 -7.45 21.11 -17.32
C ASN A 99 -6.71 19.84 -16.86
N GLY A 100 -7.46 18.80 -16.56
CA GLY A 100 -6.89 17.53 -16.14
C GLY A 100 -6.07 16.90 -17.25
N ASP A 101 -4.87 16.45 -16.92
CA ASP A 101 -4.19 15.43 -17.70
C ASP A 101 -3.56 14.44 -16.73
N LYS A 102 -4.25 13.32 -16.55
CA LYS A 102 -3.75 12.13 -15.86
C LYS A 102 -2.56 11.67 -16.70
N SER A 103 -1.34 11.82 -16.18
CA SER A 103 -0.13 11.24 -16.76
C SER A 103 -0.28 9.73 -16.84
N SER A 104 -0.86 9.26 -17.94
CA SER A 104 -0.83 7.87 -18.34
C SER A 104 0.62 7.57 -18.73
N VAL A 105 1.24 6.65 -18.01
CA VAL A 105 2.60 6.21 -18.33
C VAL A 105 2.50 5.38 -19.61
N GLN A 106 3.03 5.91 -20.70
CA GLN A 106 3.08 5.24 -22.00
C GLN A 106 4.25 4.25 -21.98
N LEU A 107 3.96 2.94 -21.93
CA LEU A 107 4.99 1.92 -22.07
C LEU A 107 5.43 1.84 -23.53
N PRO A 108 6.75 1.76 -23.82
CA PRO A 108 7.23 1.56 -25.17
C PRO A 108 6.79 0.19 -25.70
N LEU A 109 6.05 0.19 -26.81
CA LEU A 109 5.74 -1.01 -27.58
C LEU A 109 7.03 -1.54 -28.21
N LEU A 110 7.60 -2.59 -27.63
CA LEU A 110 8.72 -3.32 -28.22
C LEU A 110 8.18 -4.34 -29.23
N GLY A 111 8.58 -4.17 -30.49
CA GLY A 111 8.59 -5.25 -31.49
C GLY A 111 7.40 -5.28 -32.43
N ARG A 112 7.59 -4.75 -33.64
CA ARG A 112 6.85 -5.19 -34.81
C ARG A 112 7.15 -6.68 -35.01
N ILE A 113 6.21 -7.56 -34.68
CA ILE A 113 6.30 -8.96 -35.09
C ILE A 113 5.85 -8.99 -36.56
N ALA A 114 6.83 -8.86 -37.45
CA ALA A 114 6.70 -9.20 -38.85
C ALA A 114 7.46 -10.51 -39.10
N ALA A 115 6.73 -11.58 -39.33
CA ALA A 115 7.16 -12.79 -40.05
C ALA A 115 5.85 -13.34 -40.62
N GLY A 116 5.55 -13.21 -41.90
CA GLY A 116 6.25 -13.84 -43.02
C GLY A 116 5.24 -14.81 -43.64
N THR A 117 5.07 -14.73 -44.96
CA THR A 117 3.99 -15.32 -45.79
C THR A 117 3.69 -16.79 -45.58
#